data_AF-A0A3D5YSF2-F1
#
_entry.id   AF-A0A3D5YSF2-F1
#
_cell.length_a   1.000
_cell.length_b   1.000
_cell.length_c   1.000
_cell.angle_alpha   90.00
_cell.angle_beta   90.00
_cell.angle_gamma   90.00
#
_symmetry.space_group_name_H-M   'P 1'
#
loop_
_entity.id
_entity.type
_entity.pdbx_description
1 polymer ?
#
loop_
_entity_poly.entity_id
_entity_poly.type
_entity_poly.pdbx_seq_one_letter_code
_entity_poly.pdbx_strand_id
1 'polypeptide(L)'
;SARGLRWNQFGLALSTAYLAWGVGVQSYMLNAAENSLHAENIQAQRILVSPTAFNSILWRFVAMTPENYYEGFSSLLDDEKKINWRAYPRCDALIQANLNNPKVKAIADFSHGFFTLTQQNDQLVVTDLRMGQQPYYFFSFNVEQLNRDTAVSNSVGQRPNLAAALPWLWARLGGMNIPFPSAVTPSLPVEAQRVALCGEQPTQ
;
A
#
# COMPACT_ATOMS: atom_id res chain seq x y z
N SER A 1 27.30 26.47 -29.70
CA SER A 1 27.43 27.60 -28.73
C SER A 1 27.83 27.05 -27.37
N ALA A 2 28.90 27.56 -26.75
CA ALA A 2 29.39 27.11 -25.44
C ALA A 2 28.34 27.27 -24.31
N ARG A 3 27.42 28.24 -24.44
CA ARG A 3 26.29 28.41 -23.52
C ARG A 3 25.29 27.25 -23.57
N GLY A 4 25.05 26.67 -24.76
CA GLY A 4 24.15 25.51 -24.91
C GLY A 4 24.70 24.25 -24.26
N LEU A 5 26.01 24.01 -24.40
CA LEU A 5 26.69 22.87 -23.76
C LEU A 5 26.64 22.96 -22.23
N ARG A 6 26.81 24.16 -21.65
CA ARG A 6 26.72 24.38 -20.20
C ARG A 6 25.32 24.09 -19.65
N TRP A 7 24.26 24.50 -20.37
CA TRP A 7 22.88 24.18 -19.98
C TRP A 7 22.58 22.67 -20.07
N ASN A 8 23.08 21.99 -21.11
CA ASN A 8 22.93 20.53 -21.21
C ASN A 8 23.66 19.81 -20.07
N GLN A 9 24.88 20.23 -19.73
CA GLN A 9 25.63 19.68 -18.60
C GLN A 9 24.89 19.90 -17.28
N PHE A 10 24.33 21.08 -17.06
CA PHE A 10 23.52 21.36 -15.88
C PHE A 10 22.27 20.47 -15.82
N GLY A 11 21.53 20.34 -16.92
CA GLY A 11 20.36 19.46 -17.00
C GLY A 11 20.70 18.00 -16.72
N LEU A 12 21.80 17.50 -17.29
CA LEU A 12 22.31 16.15 -17.04
C LEU A 12 22.70 15.96 -15.58
N ALA A 13 23.49 16.88 -15.02
CA ALA A 13 23.92 16.82 -13.63
C ALA A 13 22.72 16.82 -12.66
N LEU A 14 21.74 17.70 -12.89
CA LEU A 14 20.52 17.78 -12.09
C LEU A 14 19.68 16.50 -12.19
N SER A 15 19.48 15.96 -13.40
CA SER A 15 18.73 14.73 -13.60
C SER A 15 19.41 13.51 -12.94
N THR A 16 20.74 13.44 -13.01
CA THR A 16 21.52 12.36 -12.40
C THR A 16 21.49 12.47 -10.88
N ALA A 17 21.64 13.67 -10.33
CA ALA A 17 21.51 13.90 -8.90
C ALA A 17 20.11 13.51 -8.38
N TYR A 18 19.06 13.82 -9.14
CA TYR A 18 17.69 13.44 -8.78
C TYR A 18 17.48 11.92 -8.78
N LEU A 19 17.98 11.20 -9.79
CA LEU A 19 17.90 9.74 -9.84
C LEU A 19 18.72 9.09 -8.70
N ALA A 20 19.93 9.59 -8.44
CA ALA A 20 20.77 9.13 -7.34
C ALA A 20 20.09 9.36 -5.98
N TRP A 21 19.43 10.51 -5.80
CA TRP A 21 18.61 10.79 -4.63
C TRP A 21 17.47 9.78 -4.47
N GLY A 22 16.71 9.52 -5.53
CA GLY A 22 15.61 8.56 -5.50
C GLY A 22 16.05 7.15 -5.09
N VAL A 23 17.12 6.64 -5.70
CA VAL A 23 17.69 5.32 -5.38
C VAL A 23 18.24 5.29 -3.95
N GLY A 24 18.95 6.33 -3.53
CA GLY A 24 19.53 6.43 -2.19
C GLY A 24 18.48 6.43 -1.09
N VAL A 25 17.44 7.27 -1.25
CA VAL A 25 16.34 7.36 -0.28
C VAL A 25 15.53 6.07 -0.27
N GLN A 26 15.23 5.48 -1.43
CA GLN A 26 14.48 4.22 -1.49
C GLN A 26 15.23 3.09 -0.77
N SER A 27 16.54 2.98 -1.00
CA SER A 27 17.40 2.00 -0.33
C SER A 27 17.41 2.24 1.19
N TYR A 28 17.60 3.49 1.62
CA TYR A 28 17.56 3.84 3.04
C TYR A 28 16.23 3.46 3.70
N MET A 29 15.10 3.78 3.06
CA MET A 29 13.77 3.47 3.57
C MET A 29 13.48 1.97 3.60
N LEU A 30 13.95 1.21 2.60
CA LEU A 30 13.83 -0.25 2.61
C LEU A 30 14.56 -0.86 3.82
N ASN A 31 15.80 -0.45 4.06
CA ASN A 31 16.56 -0.92 5.23
C ASN A 31 15.86 -0.56 6.55
N ALA A 32 15.32 0.66 6.65
CA ALA A 32 14.56 1.08 7.83
C ALA A 32 13.31 0.21 8.05
N ALA A 33 12.60 -0.14 6.98
CA ALA A 33 11.43 -1.00 7.05
C ALA A 33 11.76 -2.43 7.46
N GLU A 34 12.79 -3.03 6.86
CA GLU A 34 13.27 -4.37 7.24
C GLU A 34 13.67 -4.42 8.71
N ASN A 35 14.47 -3.47 9.17
CA ASN A 35 14.88 -3.38 10.58
C ASN A 35 13.67 -3.22 11.51
N SER A 36 12.68 -2.40 11.14
CA SER A 36 11.47 -2.21 11.92
C SER A 36 10.61 -3.48 11.97
N LEU A 37 10.50 -4.23 10.89
CA LEU A 37 9.76 -5.50 10.85
C LEU A 37 10.45 -6.56 11.70
N HIS A 38 11.78 -6.66 11.62
CA HIS A 38 12.56 -7.56 12.47
C HIS A 38 12.40 -7.23 13.96
N ALA A 39 12.42 -5.94 14.32
CA ALA A 39 12.21 -5.50 15.71
C ALA A 39 10.82 -5.87 16.26
N GLU A 40 9.80 -5.94 15.40
CA GLU A 40 8.43 -6.34 15.76
C GLU A 40 8.16 -7.85 15.56
N ASN A 41 9.18 -8.65 15.23
CA ASN A 41 9.07 -10.07 14.91
C ASN A 41 8.07 -10.39 13.78
N ILE A 42 7.89 -9.46 12.84
CA ILE A 42 7.02 -9.63 11.68
C ILE A 42 7.83 -10.27 10.54
N GLN A 43 7.53 -11.53 10.23
CA GLN A 43 8.17 -12.26 9.14
C GLN A 43 7.50 -11.94 7.79
N ALA A 44 7.83 -10.78 7.23
CA ALA A 44 7.36 -10.37 5.92
C ALA A 44 8.03 -11.18 4.80
N GLN A 45 7.23 -11.75 3.90
CA GLN A 45 7.72 -12.43 2.70
C GLN A 45 8.05 -11.46 1.57
N ARG A 46 7.36 -10.32 1.53
CA ARG A 46 7.50 -9.29 0.51
C ARG A 46 7.26 -7.93 1.13
N ILE A 47 8.05 -6.95 0.71
CA ILE A 47 7.93 -5.56 1.16
C ILE A 47 7.84 -4.67 -0.07
N LEU A 48 6.84 -3.79 -0.09
CA LEU A 48 6.72 -2.71 -1.04
C LEU A 48 7.06 -1.40 -0.34
N VAL A 49 7.97 -0.64 -0.93
CA VAL A 49 8.40 0.67 -0.44
C VAL A 49 8.11 1.67 -1.54
N SER A 50 7.19 2.61 -1.29
CA SER A 50 6.80 3.60 -2.28
C SER A 50 6.70 5.00 -1.67
N PRO A 51 7.14 6.04 -2.39
CA PRO A 51 6.91 7.41 -1.95
C PRO A 51 5.41 7.71 -2.03
N THR A 52 4.94 8.53 -1.11
CA THR A 52 3.58 9.08 -1.18
C THR A 52 3.44 10.07 -2.34
N ALA A 53 2.21 10.34 -2.75
CA ALA A 53 1.96 11.16 -3.94
C ALA A 53 2.63 12.54 -3.84
N PHE A 54 3.25 12.96 -4.95
CA PHE A 54 3.85 14.28 -5.15
C PHE A 54 5.05 14.65 -4.27
N ASN A 55 5.72 13.69 -3.61
CA ASN A 55 6.92 13.98 -2.82
C ASN A 55 7.88 12.77 -2.73
N SER A 56 9.09 12.99 -2.24
CA SER A 56 10.08 11.94 -1.95
C SER A 56 10.46 11.89 -0.46
N ILE A 57 9.64 12.48 0.42
CA ILE A 57 9.94 12.69 1.84
C ILE A 57 9.18 11.68 2.70
N LEU A 58 7.89 11.51 2.44
CA LEU A 58 7.03 10.58 3.16
C LEU A 58 6.85 9.30 2.33
N TRP A 59 7.13 8.17 2.95
CA TRP A 59 7.13 6.85 2.34
C TRP A 59 6.07 5.96 2.98
N ARG A 60 5.39 5.19 2.13
CA ARG A 60 4.45 4.13 2.50
C ARG A 60 5.14 2.79 2.36
N PHE A 61 4.83 1.92 3.30
CA PHE A 61 5.34 0.57 3.37
C PHE A 61 4.17 -0.41 3.38
N VAL A 62 4.27 -1.47 2.58
CA VAL A 62 3.32 -2.60 2.61
C VAL A 62 4.12 -3.89 2.76
N ALA A 63 3.97 -4.58 3.87
CA ALA A 63 4.63 -5.84 4.15
C ALA A 63 3.62 -6.99 4.12
N MET A 64 3.89 -8.02 3.33
CA MET A 64 2.99 -9.17 3.14
C MET A 64 3.45 -10.34 4.00
N THR A 65 2.54 -10.92 4.78
CA THR A 65 2.72 -12.24 5.44
C THR A 65 1.70 -13.23 4.86
N PRO A 66 1.78 -14.53 5.20
CA PRO A 66 0.78 -15.50 4.73
C PRO A 66 -0.65 -15.07 5.10
N GLU A 67 -0.85 -14.65 6.35
CA GLU A 67 -2.17 -14.43 6.93
C GLU A 67 -2.66 -12.98 6.84
N ASN A 68 -1.73 -12.02 6.85
CA ASN A 68 -1.98 -10.59 6.96
C ASN A 68 -1.12 -9.80 5.98
N TYR A 69 -1.49 -8.55 5.79
CA TYR A 69 -0.59 -7.53 5.27
C TYR A 69 -0.51 -6.39 6.28
N TYR A 70 0.62 -5.71 6.30
CA TYR A 70 0.90 -4.62 7.21
C TYR A 70 1.14 -3.36 6.42
N GLU A 71 0.50 -2.27 6.81
CA GLU A 71 0.78 -0.94 6.25
C GLU A 71 1.47 -0.06 7.29
N GLY A 72 2.44 0.74 6.83
CA GLY A 72 3.17 1.68 7.66
C GLY A 72 3.55 2.94 6.88
N PHE A 73 3.83 4.02 7.61
CA PHE A 73 4.25 5.30 7.02
C PHE A 73 5.44 5.87 7.79
N SER A 74 6.48 6.27 7.09
CA SER A 74 7.63 6.96 7.68
C SER A 74 8.08 8.15 6.83
N SER A 75 8.38 9.25 7.50
CA SER A 75 8.98 10.45 6.91
C SER A 75 10.49 10.45 7.12
N LEU A 76 11.21 10.99 6.14
CA LEU A 76 12.63 11.35 6.34
C LEU A 76 12.82 12.31 7.51
N LEU A 77 11.80 13.10 7.85
CA LEU A 77 11.80 14.08 8.93
C LEU A 77 11.26 13.53 10.27
N ASP A 78 10.87 12.25 10.35
CA ASP A 78 10.49 11.65 11.63
C ASP A 78 11.71 11.57 12.58
N ASP A 79 11.54 11.97 13.84
CA ASP A 79 12.60 11.91 14.87
C ASP A 79 13.00 10.47 15.19
N GLU A 80 12.00 9.59 15.35
CA GLU A 80 12.20 8.15 15.51
C GLU A 80 11.92 7.41 14.21
N LYS A 81 12.86 6.58 13.76
CA LYS A 81 12.70 5.75 12.56
C LYS A 81 11.89 4.48 12.81
N LYS A 82 11.01 4.49 13.81
CA LYS A 82 10.10 3.38 14.10
C LYS A 82 8.84 3.52 13.25
N ILE A 83 8.53 2.49 12.47
CA ILE A 83 7.34 2.45 11.63
C ILE A 83 6.20 1.88 12.47
N ASN A 84 5.11 2.63 12.58
CA ASN A 84 3.88 2.11 13.19
C ASN A 84 3.16 1.21 12.19
N TRP A 85 3.38 -0.10 12.30
CA TRP A 85 2.72 -1.09 11.46
C TRP A 85 1.27 -1.31 11.87
N ARG A 86 0.38 -1.37 10.87
CA ARG A 86 -1.01 -1.74 11.05
C ARG A 86 -1.31 -3.00 10.27
N ALA A 87 -1.71 -4.03 10.99
CA ALA A 87 -2.09 -5.30 10.41
C ALA A 87 -3.51 -5.25 9.85
N TYR A 88 -3.68 -5.89 8.70
CA TYR A 88 -4.95 -6.09 8.01
C TYR A 88 -5.03 -7.52 7.48
N PRO A 89 -6.21 -8.16 7.51
CA PRO A 89 -6.34 -9.53 7.06
C PRO A 89 -6.18 -9.63 5.55
N ARG A 90 -5.41 -10.62 5.11
CA ARG A 90 -5.25 -10.96 3.69
C ARG A 90 -6.32 -11.95 3.20
N CYS A 91 -7.02 -12.59 4.14
CA CYS A 91 -8.03 -13.64 3.89
C CYS A 91 -7.47 -14.80 3.05
N ASP A 92 -6.36 -15.42 3.50
CA ASP A 92 -5.67 -16.45 2.72
C ASP A 92 -6.60 -17.62 2.35
N ALA A 93 -7.49 -18.06 3.24
CA ALA A 93 -8.48 -19.11 2.94
C ALA A 93 -9.36 -18.76 1.72
N LEU A 94 -9.86 -17.52 1.63
CA LEU A 94 -10.61 -17.05 0.47
C LEU A 94 -9.74 -17.03 -0.79
N ILE A 95 -8.49 -16.60 -0.66
CA ILE A 95 -7.53 -16.59 -1.77
C ILE A 95 -7.32 -18.02 -2.29
N GLN A 96 -6.99 -18.97 -1.41
CA GLN A 96 -6.77 -20.38 -1.77
C GLN A 96 -7.98 -20.99 -2.48
N ALA A 97 -9.20 -20.73 -1.98
CA ALA A 97 -10.43 -21.19 -2.59
C ALA A 97 -10.66 -20.64 -4.01
N ASN A 98 -10.08 -19.48 -4.34
CA ASN A 98 -10.29 -18.77 -5.60
C ASN A 98 -9.03 -18.68 -6.48
N LEU A 99 -7.94 -19.39 -6.16
CA LEU A 99 -6.69 -19.35 -6.95
C LEU A 99 -6.88 -19.82 -8.40
N ASN A 100 -7.81 -20.73 -8.64
CA ASN A 100 -8.13 -21.24 -9.97
C ASN A 100 -8.99 -20.27 -10.79
N ASN A 101 -9.48 -19.18 -10.20
CA ASN A 101 -10.27 -18.18 -10.92
C ASN A 101 -9.33 -17.32 -11.79
N PRO A 102 -9.50 -17.31 -13.13
CA PRO A 102 -8.59 -16.59 -14.02
C PRO A 102 -8.57 -15.08 -13.77
N LYS A 103 -9.67 -14.51 -13.25
CA LYS A 103 -9.76 -13.08 -12.94
C LYS A 103 -8.93 -12.72 -11.71
N VAL A 104 -9.00 -13.54 -10.66
CA VAL A 104 -8.18 -13.39 -9.46
C VAL A 104 -6.71 -13.56 -9.82
N LYS A 105 -6.39 -14.59 -10.61
CA LYS A 105 -5.01 -14.84 -11.06
C LYS A 105 -4.46 -13.66 -11.85
N ALA A 106 -5.23 -13.07 -12.77
CA ALA A 106 -4.79 -11.92 -13.54
C ALA A 106 -4.38 -10.73 -12.65
N ILE A 107 -5.16 -10.43 -11.61
CA ILE A 107 -4.83 -9.36 -10.65
C ILE A 107 -3.68 -9.76 -9.73
N ALA A 108 -3.59 -11.02 -9.31
CA ALA A 108 -2.48 -11.53 -8.51
C ALA A 108 -1.13 -11.41 -9.27
N ASP A 109 -1.13 -11.76 -10.55
CA ASP A 109 0.03 -11.64 -11.43
C ASP A 109 0.37 -10.16 -11.66
N PHE A 110 -0.63 -9.32 -11.96
CA PHE A 110 -0.43 -7.88 -12.18
C PHE A 110 0.12 -7.16 -10.95
N SER A 111 -0.40 -7.49 -9.76
CA SER A 111 0.02 -6.92 -8.49
C SER A 111 1.33 -7.52 -7.96
N HIS A 112 1.92 -8.49 -8.65
CA HIS A 112 3.12 -9.22 -8.21
C HIS A 112 2.96 -9.84 -6.81
N GLY A 113 1.73 -10.26 -6.48
CA GLY A 113 1.37 -10.82 -5.18
C GLY A 113 0.95 -9.80 -4.11
N PHE A 114 0.99 -8.49 -4.40
CA PHE A 114 0.48 -7.45 -3.49
C PHE A 114 -1.03 -7.26 -3.66
N PHE A 115 -1.81 -8.28 -3.30
CA PHE A 115 -3.26 -8.23 -3.35
C PHE A 115 -3.91 -8.87 -2.12
N THR A 116 -5.16 -8.47 -1.88
CA THR A 116 -6.07 -9.12 -0.93
C THR A 116 -7.37 -9.49 -1.64
N LEU A 117 -8.08 -10.47 -1.08
CA LEU A 117 -9.38 -10.91 -1.56
C LEU A 117 -10.36 -10.87 -0.40
N THR A 118 -11.39 -10.03 -0.51
CA THR A 118 -12.37 -9.84 0.56
C THR A 118 -13.78 -10.15 0.06
N GLN A 119 -14.64 -10.63 0.94
CA GLN A 119 -16.06 -10.78 0.71
C GLN A 119 -16.81 -9.59 1.30
N GLN A 120 -17.42 -8.77 0.45
CA GLN A 120 -18.17 -7.58 0.85
C GLN A 120 -19.57 -7.64 0.27
N ASN A 121 -20.61 -7.64 1.11
CA ASN A 121 -22.02 -7.70 0.68
C ASN A 121 -22.29 -8.83 -0.35
N ASP A 122 -21.84 -10.05 -0.05
CA ASP A 122 -21.90 -11.24 -0.92
C ASP A 122 -21.13 -11.12 -2.25
N GLN A 123 -20.30 -10.09 -2.40
CA GLN A 123 -19.45 -9.91 -3.58
C GLN A 123 -17.99 -10.22 -3.25
N LEU A 124 -17.35 -10.98 -4.13
CA LEU A 124 -15.93 -11.24 -4.05
C LEU A 124 -15.14 -10.08 -4.67
N VAL A 125 -14.37 -9.36 -3.85
CA VAL A 125 -13.61 -8.18 -4.27
C VAL A 125 -12.12 -8.46 -4.18
N VAL A 126 -11.43 -8.37 -5.33
CA VAL A 126 -9.96 -8.43 -5.39
C VAL A 126 -9.38 -7.02 -5.40
N THR A 127 -8.39 -6.76 -4.55
CA THR A 127 -7.80 -5.42 -4.38
C THR A 127 -6.29 -5.46 -4.54
N ASP A 128 -5.75 -4.59 -5.41
CA ASP A 128 -4.31 -4.35 -5.54
C ASP A 128 -3.86 -3.36 -4.45
N LEU A 129 -2.90 -3.79 -3.62
CA LEU A 129 -2.43 -3.06 -2.46
C LEU A 129 -1.34 -2.02 -2.79
N ARG A 130 -0.82 -2.01 -4.02
CA ARG A 130 0.28 -1.11 -4.40
C ARG A 130 -0.14 0.35 -4.48
N MET A 131 -1.42 0.62 -4.73
CA MET A 131 -1.95 1.97 -4.95
C MET A 131 -3.16 2.26 -4.06
N GLY A 132 -3.03 3.31 -3.24
CA GLY A 132 -3.99 3.66 -2.20
C GLY A 132 -3.44 3.37 -0.81
N GLN A 133 -4.30 3.12 0.16
CA GLN A 133 -3.99 2.71 1.53
C GLN A 133 -5.29 2.34 2.23
N GLN A 134 -5.29 1.56 3.30
CA GLN A 134 -6.53 1.21 4.00
C GLN A 134 -7.26 2.48 4.51
N PRO A 135 -8.59 2.60 4.32
CA PRO A 135 -9.53 1.70 3.61
C PRO A 135 -9.77 2.04 2.13
N TYR A 136 -8.99 2.95 1.55
CA TYR A 136 -9.19 3.53 0.22
C TYR A 136 -8.12 3.05 -0.79
N TYR A 137 -8.43 2.00 -1.54
CA TYR A 137 -7.60 1.54 -2.67
C TYR A 137 -8.17 1.98 -4.01
N PHE A 138 -7.30 2.34 -4.94
CA PHE A 138 -7.73 2.81 -6.26
C PHE A 138 -8.15 1.66 -7.20
N PHE A 139 -7.64 0.46 -6.95
CA PHE A 139 -7.82 -0.70 -7.80
C PHE A 139 -8.42 -1.85 -6.99
N SER A 140 -9.73 -1.76 -6.79
CA SER A 140 -10.55 -2.82 -6.20
C SER A 140 -11.60 -3.22 -7.20
N PHE A 141 -11.77 -4.52 -7.44
CA PHE A 141 -12.63 -5.04 -8.49
C PHE A 141 -13.52 -6.17 -7.99
N ASN A 142 -14.79 -6.13 -8.36
CA ASN A 142 -15.68 -7.28 -8.15
C ASN A 142 -15.34 -8.39 -9.17
N VAL A 143 -14.96 -9.56 -8.66
CA VAL A 143 -14.54 -10.72 -9.44
C VAL A 143 -15.70 -11.30 -10.26
N GLU A 144 -16.92 -11.32 -9.72
CA GLU A 144 -18.09 -11.86 -10.42
C GLU A 144 -18.44 -11.02 -11.64
N GLN A 145 -18.35 -9.70 -11.49
CA GLN A 145 -18.75 -8.73 -12.52
C GLN A 145 -17.65 -8.44 -13.55
N LEU A 146 -16.41 -8.88 -13.34
CA LEU A 146 -15.30 -8.66 -14.28
C LEU A 146 -15.55 -9.35 -15.65
N ASN A 147 -16.14 -8.69 -16.64
CA ASN A 147 -16.23 -9.21 -18.01
C ASN A 147 -15.04 -8.75 -18.85
N ARG A 148 -14.51 -9.63 -19.71
CA ARG A 148 -13.34 -9.33 -20.57
C ARG A 148 -13.57 -8.14 -21.52
N ASP A 149 -14.81 -7.85 -21.86
CA ASP A 149 -15.17 -6.83 -22.86
C ASP A 149 -15.52 -5.46 -22.27
N THR A 150 -15.63 -5.33 -20.94
CA THR A 150 -15.98 -4.07 -20.26
C THR A 150 -15.21 -3.90 -18.94
N ALA A 151 -13.88 -3.92 -19.02
CA ALA A 151 -12.98 -3.74 -17.88
C ALA A 151 -13.19 -2.41 -17.09
N VAL A 152 -13.93 -1.44 -17.64
CA VAL A 152 -14.11 -0.10 -17.07
C VAL A 152 -15.31 -0.01 -16.10
N SER A 153 -16.25 -0.97 -16.11
CA SER A 153 -17.54 -0.84 -15.39
C SER A 153 -17.56 -1.37 -13.95
N ASN A 154 -16.49 -2.01 -13.46
CA ASN A 154 -16.56 -2.84 -12.23
C ASN A 154 -15.51 -2.50 -11.16
N SER A 155 -14.89 -1.32 -11.26
CA SER A 155 -13.99 -0.84 -10.20
C SER A 155 -14.83 -0.30 -9.04
N VAL A 156 -14.68 -0.92 -7.88
CA VAL A 156 -15.23 -0.46 -6.59
C VAL A 156 -14.20 0.32 -5.77
N GLY A 157 -13.10 0.73 -6.43
CA GLY A 157 -12.03 1.50 -5.80
C GLY A 157 -12.54 2.80 -5.19
N GLN A 158 -12.08 3.10 -3.98
CA GLN A 158 -12.48 4.29 -3.24
C GLN A 158 -11.33 5.29 -3.16
N ARG A 159 -11.66 6.58 -3.13
CA ARG A 159 -10.69 7.66 -2.92
C ARG A 159 -10.95 8.33 -1.57
N PRO A 160 -9.90 8.67 -0.81
CA PRO A 160 -10.09 9.39 0.44
C PRO A 160 -10.63 10.79 0.17
N ASN A 161 -11.36 11.33 1.13
CA ASN A 161 -11.76 12.74 1.09
C ASN A 161 -10.50 13.63 1.23
N LEU A 162 -10.19 14.41 0.19
CA LEU A 162 -9.00 15.26 0.15
C LEU A 162 -8.96 16.29 1.30
N ALA A 163 -10.12 16.79 1.74
CA ALA A 163 -10.19 17.74 2.85
C ALA A 163 -9.67 17.14 4.17
N ALA A 164 -9.81 15.82 4.35
CA ALA A 164 -9.26 15.10 5.50
C ALA A 164 -7.84 14.58 5.23
N ALA A 165 -7.56 14.09 4.02
CA ALA A 165 -6.29 13.49 3.67
C ALA A 165 -5.13 14.49 3.57
N LEU A 166 -5.37 15.71 3.08
CA LEU A 166 -4.33 16.72 2.88
C LEU A 166 -3.72 17.21 4.20
N PRO A 167 -4.51 17.61 5.23
CA PRO A 167 -3.95 17.99 6.53
C PRO A 167 -3.12 16.85 7.16
N TRP A 168 -3.59 15.61 7.04
CA TRP A 168 -2.84 14.44 7.51
C TRP A 168 -1.51 14.27 6.76
N LEU A 169 -1.52 14.43 5.44
CA LEU A 169 -0.32 14.33 4.62
C LEU A 169 0.71 15.37 5.03
N TRP A 170 0.29 16.63 5.21
CA TRP A 170 1.16 17.70 5.69
C TRP A 170 1.74 17.42 7.07
N ALA A 171 0.93 16.90 7.99
CA ALA A 171 1.36 16.51 9.32
C ALA A 171 2.42 15.41 9.30
N ARG A 172 2.18 14.33 8.54
CA ARG A 172 3.15 13.24 8.37
C ARG A 172 4.42 13.70 7.66
N LEU A 173 4.30 14.56 6.65
CA LEU A 173 5.46 15.16 5.99
C LEU A 173 6.34 15.90 6.99
N GLY A 174 5.74 16.69 7.88
CA GLY A 174 6.42 17.41 8.96
C GLY A 174 6.93 16.55 10.11
N GLY A 175 6.88 15.22 10.03
CA GLY A 175 7.42 14.31 11.05
C GLY A 175 6.43 13.94 12.17
N MET A 176 5.21 14.48 12.18
CA MET A 176 4.23 14.16 13.22
C MET A 176 3.64 12.79 12.97
N ASN A 177 3.68 11.88 13.94
CA ASN A 177 3.19 10.52 13.80
C ASN A 177 1.70 10.41 14.17
N ILE A 178 0.82 10.77 13.24
CA ILE A 178 -0.64 10.76 13.44
C ILE A 178 -1.35 9.70 12.57
N PRO A 179 -2.44 9.09 13.07
CA PRO A 179 -3.23 8.12 12.32
C PRO A 179 -3.91 8.76 11.11
N PHE A 180 -4.07 8.00 10.02
CA PHE A 180 -4.86 8.45 8.88
C PHE A 180 -6.33 8.70 9.28
N PRO A 181 -6.92 9.85 8.89
CA PRO A 181 -8.32 10.16 9.18
C PRO A 181 -9.24 9.36 8.26
N SER A 182 -9.60 8.16 8.68
CA SER A 182 -10.65 7.34 8.05
C SER A 182 -11.93 7.37 8.88
N ALA A 183 -13.08 7.50 8.21
CA ALA A 183 -14.39 7.30 8.83
C ALA A 183 -14.65 5.83 9.20
N VAL A 184 -13.88 4.91 8.59
CA VAL A 184 -13.83 3.49 8.96
C VAL A 184 -12.93 3.36 10.18
N THR A 185 -13.51 2.93 11.29
CA THR A 185 -12.90 2.80 12.61
C THR A 185 -11.55 2.08 12.55
N PRO A 186 -10.42 2.74 12.87
CA PRO A 186 -9.15 2.06 13.03
C PRO A 186 -9.04 1.55 14.48
N SER A 187 -9.80 0.52 14.83
CA SER A 187 -9.61 -0.12 16.16
C SER A 187 -10.14 -1.54 16.28
N LEU A 188 -10.83 -2.08 15.25
CA LEU A 188 -11.22 -3.47 15.32
C LEU A 188 -9.95 -4.34 15.30
N PRO A 189 -9.78 -5.24 16.28
CA PRO A 189 -8.72 -6.25 16.24
C PRO A 189 -8.74 -6.97 14.88
N VAL A 190 -7.58 -7.43 14.42
CA VAL A 190 -7.45 -8.10 13.12
C VAL A 190 -8.46 -9.24 12.98
N GLU A 191 -8.77 -9.91 14.08
CA GLU A 191 -9.77 -10.98 14.18
C GLU A 191 -11.17 -10.48 13.81
N ALA A 192 -11.60 -9.33 14.33
CA ALA A 192 -12.90 -8.76 13.99
C ALA A 192 -12.94 -8.28 12.53
N GLN A 193 -11.80 -7.84 11.99
CA GLN A 193 -11.68 -7.52 10.56
C GLN A 193 -11.77 -8.79 9.70
N ARG A 194 -11.20 -9.93 10.13
CA ARG A 194 -11.34 -11.21 9.41
C ARG A 194 -12.79 -11.64 9.30
N VAL A 195 -13.58 -11.52 10.37
CA VAL A 195 -15.00 -11.85 10.31
C VAL A 195 -15.72 -10.97 9.28
N ALA A 196 -15.45 -9.66 9.31
CA ALA A 196 -16.11 -8.71 8.42
C ALA A 196 -15.67 -8.79 6.95
N LEU A 197 -14.39 -9.07 6.68
CA LEU A 197 -13.79 -9.01 5.35
C LEU A 197 -13.56 -10.38 4.71
N CYS A 198 -13.34 -11.42 5.51
CA CYS A 198 -13.06 -12.77 5.02
C CYS A 198 -14.27 -13.71 5.12
N GLY A 199 -15.32 -13.31 5.84
CA GLY A 199 -16.47 -14.20 6.13
C GLY A 199 -16.11 -15.38 7.04
N GLU A 200 -14.94 -15.34 7.69
CA GLU A 200 -14.48 -16.38 8.63
C GLU A 200 -15.24 -16.23 9.96
N GLN A 201 -15.88 -17.29 10.47
CA GLN A 201 -16.39 -17.27 11.84
C GLN A 201 -15.20 -17.34 12.81
N PRO A 202 -15.22 -16.60 13.94
CA PRO A 202 -14.15 -16.69 14.92
C PRO A 202 -14.04 -18.13 15.41
N THR A 203 -12.86 -18.74 15.27
CA THR A 203 -12.55 -20.04 15.86
C THR A 203 -12.80 -19.97 17.36
N GLN A 204 -13.71 -20.83 17.85
CA GLN A 204 -14.04 -20.97 19.27
C GLN A 204 -12.84 -21.47 20.08
#